data_AF-A0A255TVQ6-F1
#
_entry.id   AF-A0A255TVQ6-F1
#
_cell.length_a   1.000
_cell.length_b   1.000
_cell.length_c   1.000
_cell.angle_alpha   90.00
_cell.angle_beta   90.00
_cell.angle_gamma   90.00
#
_symmetry.space_group_name_H-M   'P 1'
#
loop_
_entity.id
_entity.type
_entity.pdbx_description
1 polymer ?
#
loop_
_entity_poly.entity_id
_entity_poly.type
_entity_poly.pdbx_seq_one_letter_code
_entity_poly.pdbx_strand_id
1 'polypeptide(L)'
;MAVAKYKIVRKCPVCGEEFFARTLESWYCSPKCSKVAWKRKHDEEKRQLELDKIVSNIPKSKEYISITEAYAMFGASRSTIYRLIYMKKISFIEPEKGIRLVCKEELMNMFPLRQSPLDTKPRKPVTMYRMEPEDCYTIGEISKKFHLDDSTVYAHIRKYSIPTRQIGNYVYAHKASIDKLYKDIKPL
;
A
#
# COMPACT_ATOMS: atom_id res chain seq x y z
N MET A 1 0.69 -34.73 4.92
CA MET A 1 1.18 -33.35 4.77
C MET A 1 1.98 -33.01 6.02
N ALA A 2 3.27 -32.69 5.89
CA ALA A 2 4.11 -32.34 7.04
C ALA A 2 3.55 -31.10 7.74
N VAL A 3 3.35 -31.18 9.06
CA VAL A 3 2.87 -30.07 9.89
C VAL A 3 4.02 -29.07 10.02
N ALA A 4 3.78 -27.80 9.67
CA ALA A 4 4.78 -26.76 9.84
C ALA A 4 5.11 -26.59 11.33
N LYS A 5 6.39 -26.64 11.69
CA LYS A 5 6.89 -26.51 13.08
C LYS A 5 6.85 -25.08 13.63
N TYR A 6 6.13 -24.17 12.98
CA TYR A 6 6.10 -22.75 13.35
C TYR A 6 4.70 -22.19 13.18
N LYS A 7 4.35 -21.20 14.01
CA LYS A 7 3.07 -20.48 13.94
C LYS A 7 3.31 -19.04 13.50
N ILE A 8 2.56 -18.60 12.49
CA ILE A 8 2.58 -17.19 12.06
C ILE A 8 1.37 -16.51 12.70
N VAL A 9 1.59 -15.51 13.56
CA VAL A 9 0.50 -14.77 14.22
C VAL A 9 0.36 -13.40 13.59
N ARG A 10 -0.84 -13.07 13.09
CA ARG A 10 -1.13 -11.80 12.42
C ARG A 10 -2.45 -11.20 12.87
N LYS A 11 -2.59 -9.88 12.74
CA LYS A 11 -3.87 -9.18 12.87
C LYS A 11 -4.52 -9.00 11.52
N CYS A 12 -5.80 -9.35 11.40
CA CYS A 12 -6.56 -9.18 10.18
C CYS A 12 -6.85 -7.69 9.92
N PRO A 13 -6.47 -7.12 8.76
CA PRO A 13 -6.75 -5.70 8.45
C PRO A 13 -8.25 -5.35 8.33
N VAL A 14 -9.13 -6.35 8.24
CA VAL A 14 -10.58 -6.15 8.04
C VAL A 14 -11.36 -6.18 9.35
N CYS A 15 -11.13 -7.18 10.20
CA CYS A 15 -11.83 -7.34 11.47
C CYS A 15 -10.98 -7.00 12.70
N GLY A 16 -9.66 -6.85 12.56
CA GLY A 16 -8.74 -6.55 13.67
C GLY A 16 -8.35 -7.74 14.54
N GLU A 17 -9.00 -8.90 14.37
CA GLU A 17 -8.74 -10.10 15.16
C GLU A 17 -7.37 -10.72 14.85
N GLU A 18 -6.76 -11.31 15.87
CA GLU A 18 -5.53 -12.10 15.74
C GLU A 18 -5.87 -13.50 15.22
N PHE A 19 -5.09 -13.98 14.24
CA PHE A 19 -5.28 -15.30 13.65
C PHE A 19 -3.96 -15.99 13.33
N PHE A 20 -4.03 -17.31 13.20
CA PHE A 20 -2.90 -18.13 12.79
C PHE A 20 -2.87 -18.25 11.27
N ALA A 21 -1.88 -17.62 10.63
CA ALA A 21 -1.70 -17.68 9.19
C ALA A 21 -1.07 -19.02 8.79
N ARG A 22 -1.71 -19.72 7.83
CA ARG A 22 -1.22 -21.00 7.30
C ARG A 22 0.01 -20.83 6.41
N THR A 23 0.13 -19.68 5.75
CA THR A 23 1.25 -19.34 4.85
C THR A 23 1.72 -17.93 5.13
N LEU A 24 2.98 -17.65 4.78
CA LEU A 24 3.58 -16.31 4.88
C LEU A 24 2.84 -15.22 4.08
N GLU A 25 2.00 -15.61 3.12
CA GLU A 25 1.22 -14.68 2.28
C GLU A 25 -0.21 -14.43 2.80
N SER A 26 -0.65 -15.19 3.79
CA SER A 26 -2.01 -15.05 4.32
C SER A 26 -2.12 -13.80 5.19
N TRP A 27 -2.87 -12.81 4.72
CA TRP A 27 -3.10 -11.53 5.42
C TRP A 27 -4.45 -11.45 6.14
N TYR A 28 -5.38 -12.36 5.85
CA TYR A 28 -6.75 -12.30 6.35
C TYR A 28 -7.11 -13.58 7.10
N CYS A 29 -7.90 -13.44 8.17
CA CYS A 29 -8.32 -14.57 9.01
C CYS A 29 -9.25 -15.56 8.31
N SER A 30 -10.01 -15.11 7.30
CA SER A 30 -11.03 -15.91 6.63
C SER A 30 -11.28 -15.48 5.18
N PRO A 31 -11.86 -16.36 4.34
CA PRO A 31 -12.28 -16.00 2.98
C PRO A 31 -13.27 -14.83 2.95
N LYS A 32 -14.10 -14.66 3.99
CA LYS A 32 -15.02 -13.52 4.14
C LYS A 32 -14.23 -12.21 4.21
N CYS A 33 -13.25 -12.12 5.11
CA CYS A 33 -12.40 -10.93 5.24
C CYS A 33 -11.60 -10.67 3.95
N SER A 34 -11.07 -11.71 3.31
CA SER A 34 -10.37 -11.56 2.03
C SER A 34 -11.26 -10.95 0.93
N LYS A 35 -12.51 -11.40 0.81
CA LYS A 35 -13.48 -10.86 -0.16
C LYS A 35 -13.84 -9.41 0.15
N VAL A 36 -14.01 -9.06 1.43
CA VAL A 36 -14.28 -7.67 1.85
C VAL A 36 -13.12 -6.76 1.48
N ALA A 37 -11.88 -7.17 1.76
CA ALA A 37 -10.70 -6.39 1.40
C ALA A 37 -10.55 -6.22 -0.12
N TRP A 38 -10.78 -7.29 -0.88
CA TRP A 38 -10.80 -7.26 -2.35
C TRP A 38 -11.84 -6.26 -2.88
N LYS A 39 -13.07 -6.32 -2.36
CA LYS A 39 -14.15 -5.41 -2.75
C LYS A 39 -13.82 -3.96 -2.42
N ARG A 40 -13.36 -3.67 -1.19
CA ARG A 40 -12.97 -2.31 -0.77
C ARG A 40 -11.91 -1.71 -1.71
N LYS A 41 -10.90 -2.51 -2.08
CA LYS A 41 -9.84 -2.08 -2.99
C LYS A 41 -10.38 -1.76 -4.38
N HIS A 42 -11.20 -2.62 -4.97
CA HIS A 42 -11.78 -2.37 -6.29
C HIS A 42 -12.79 -1.22 -6.31
N ASP A 43 -13.58 -1.05 -5.25
CA ASP A 43 -14.50 0.08 -5.11
C ASP A 43 -13.73 1.41 -5.04
N GLU A 44 -12.58 1.42 -4.36
CA GLU A 44 -11.66 2.57 -4.30
C GLU A 44 -10.99 2.85 -5.64
N GLU A 45 -10.44 1.83 -6.31
CA GLU A 45 -9.87 1.94 -7.66
C GLU A 45 -10.90 2.50 -8.67
N LYS A 46 -12.14 1.99 -8.63
CA LYS A 46 -13.22 2.47 -9.50
C LYS A 46 -13.55 3.93 -9.23
N ARG A 47 -13.68 4.32 -7.95
CA ARG A 47 -13.92 5.71 -7.56
C ARG A 47 -12.80 6.64 -8.03
N GLN A 48 -11.55 6.21 -7.90
CA GLN A 48 -10.41 7.01 -8.34
C GLN A 48 -10.41 7.19 -9.87
N LEU A 49 -10.70 6.13 -10.62
CA LEU A 49 -10.80 6.16 -12.07
C LEU A 49 -11.96 7.06 -12.56
N GLU A 50 -13.08 7.10 -11.83
CA GLU A 50 -14.16 8.06 -12.09
C GLU A 50 -13.72 9.51 -11.87
N LEU A 51 -12.94 9.78 -10.82
CA LEU A 51 -12.38 11.12 -10.57
C LEU A 51 -11.35 11.51 -11.63
N ASP A 52 -10.52 10.58 -12.08
CA ASP A 52 -9.53 10.82 -13.15
C ASP A 52 -10.23 11.19 -14.47
N LYS A 53 -11.34 10.51 -14.80
CA LYS A 53 -12.19 10.86 -15.97
C LYS A 53 -12.78 12.26 -15.86
N ILE A 54 -13.20 12.68 -14.66
CA ILE A 54 -13.68 14.05 -14.46
C ILE A 54 -12.55 15.04 -14.72
N VAL A 55 -11.35 14.80 -14.17
CA VAL A 55 -10.19 15.68 -14.36
C VAL A 55 -9.77 15.76 -15.83
N SER A 56 -9.78 14.64 -16.57
CA SER A 56 -9.42 14.65 -18.00
C SER A 56 -10.38 15.46 -18.86
N ASN A 57 -11.64 15.58 -18.46
CA ASN A 57 -12.65 16.34 -19.19
C ASN A 57 -12.61 17.85 -18.90
N ILE A 58 -11.87 18.30 -17.88
CA ILE A 58 -11.80 19.73 -17.52
C ILE A 58 -10.85 20.45 -18.50
N PRO A 59 -11.32 21.47 -19.24
CA PRO A 59 -10.45 22.28 -20.07
C PRO A 59 -9.47 23.09 -19.19
N LYS A 60 -8.18 23.11 -19.57
CA LYS A 60 -7.12 23.74 -18.75
C LYS A 60 -7.31 25.24 -18.54
N SER A 61 -7.93 25.92 -19.50
CA SER A 61 -8.22 27.36 -19.49
C SER A 61 -9.34 27.78 -18.54
N LYS A 62 -10.04 26.84 -17.90
CA LYS A 62 -11.15 27.13 -17.00
C LYS A 62 -10.64 27.65 -15.66
N GLU A 63 -10.92 28.92 -15.36
CA GLU A 63 -10.54 29.60 -14.11
C GLU A 63 -11.45 29.21 -12.93
N TYR A 64 -12.75 29.05 -13.20
CA TYR A 64 -13.76 28.68 -12.21
C TYR A 64 -14.20 27.23 -12.39
N ILE A 65 -14.03 26.42 -11.36
CA ILE A 65 -14.35 24.99 -11.39
C ILE A 65 -15.55 24.68 -10.49
N SER A 66 -16.32 23.66 -10.84
CA SER A 66 -17.41 23.22 -9.96
C SER A 66 -16.86 22.53 -8.70
N ILE A 67 -17.68 22.45 -7.65
CA ILE A 67 -17.29 21.78 -6.40
C ILE A 67 -16.95 20.30 -6.64
N THR A 68 -17.60 19.64 -7.60
CA THR A 68 -17.29 18.25 -7.98
C THR A 68 -15.95 18.13 -8.70
N GLU A 69 -15.65 19.06 -9.60
CA GLU A 69 -14.35 19.17 -10.28
C GLU A 69 -13.23 19.47 -9.28
N ALA A 70 -13.46 20.38 -8.34
CA ALA A 70 -12.53 20.70 -7.27
C ALA A 70 -12.23 19.48 -6.37
N TYR A 71 -13.25 18.71 -6.03
CA TYR A 71 -13.06 17.44 -5.32
C TYR A 71 -12.22 16.44 -6.12
N ALA A 72 -12.46 16.31 -7.43
CA ALA A 72 -11.70 15.41 -8.29
C ALA A 72 -10.23 15.84 -8.47
N MET A 73 -9.96 17.14 -8.50
CA MET A 73 -8.64 17.72 -8.75
C MET A 73 -7.78 17.82 -7.49
N PHE A 74 -8.34 18.26 -6.35
CA PHE A 74 -7.60 18.53 -5.11
C PHE A 74 -7.85 17.48 -4.01
N GLY A 75 -8.88 16.64 -4.14
CA GLY A 75 -9.27 15.70 -3.08
C GLY A 75 -9.93 16.36 -1.86
N ALA A 76 -10.16 17.68 -1.90
CA ALA A 76 -10.86 18.40 -0.83
C ALA A 76 -12.36 18.04 -0.85
N SER A 77 -12.88 17.49 0.25
CA SER A 77 -14.27 17.06 0.31
C SER A 77 -15.25 18.20 -0.01
N ARG A 78 -16.40 17.87 -0.61
CA ARG A 78 -17.45 18.86 -0.91
C ARG A 78 -17.84 19.68 0.32
N SER A 79 -17.96 19.03 1.48
CA SER A 79 -18.24 19.68 2.76
C SER A 79 -17.17 20.68 3.18
N THR A 80 -15.90 20.36 2.93
CA THR A 80 -14.78 21.27 3.22
C THR A 80 -14.86 22.52 2.34
N ILE A 81 -15.13 22.34 1.06
CA ILE A 81 -15.28 23.45 0.11
C ILE A 81 -16.48 24.33 0.51
N TYR A 82 -17.64 23.74 0.81
CA TYR A 82 -18.81 24.50 1.30
C TYR A 82 -18.51 25.26 2.58
N ARG A 83 -17.78 24.66 3.52
CA ARG A 83 -17.36 25.34 4.76
C ARG A 83 -16.44 26.52 4.46
N LEU A 84 -15.52 26.41 3.51
CA LEU A 84 -14.62 27.49 3.14
C LEU A 84 -15.34 28.66 2.46
N ILE A 85 -16.37 28.36 1.65
CA ILE A 85 -17.29 29.34 1.10
C ILE A 85 -18.03 30.08 2.23
N TYR A 86 -18.59 29.34 3.19
CA TYR A 86 -19.33 29.94 4.32
C TYR A 86 -18.43 30.82 5.21
N MET A 87 -17.18 30.40 5.42
CA MET A 87 -16.17 31.19 6.14
C MET A 87 -15.60 32.37 5.32
N LYS A 88 -16.07 32.59 4.09
CA LYS A 88 -15.57 33.63 3.15
C LYS A 88 -14.06 33.57 2.89
N LYS A 89 -13.47 32.38 2.96
CA LYS A 89 -12.03 32.17 2.67
C LYS A 89 -11.75 31.99 1.19
N ILE A 90 -12.77 31.63 0.42
CA ILE A 90 -12.67 31.35 -1.00
C ILE A 90 -13.80 32.06 -1.72
N SER A 91 -13.50 32.67 -2.87
CA SER A 91 -14.45 33.30 -3.75
C SER A 91 -15.28 32.26 -4.51
N PHE A 92 -16.56 32.55 -4.72
CA PHE A 92 -17.45 31.71 -5.52
C PHE A 92 -18.36 32.54 -6.41
N ILE A 93 -18.74 31.96 -7.54
CA ILE A 93 -19.75 32.49 -8.47
C ILE A 93 -20.92 31.52 -8.51
N GLU A 94 -22.13 32.05 -8.53
CA GLU A 94 -23.37 31.27 -8.65
C GLU A 94 -24.09 31.66 -9.96
N PRO A 95 -23.77 31.02 -11.10
CA PRO A 95 -24.41 31.33 -12.38
C PRO A 95 -25.90 30.97 -12.40
N GLU A 96 -26.28 29.89 -11.73
CA GLU A 96 -27.66 29.44 -11.56
C GLU A 96 -27.89 29.06 -10.09
N LYS A 97 -29.12 29.21 -9.60
CA LYS A 97 -29.48 28.86 -8.22
C LYS A 97 -29.08 27.42 -7.90
N GLY A 98 -28.16 27.24 -6.96
CA GLY A 98 -27.65 25.94 -6.50
C GLY A 98 -26.35 25.47 -7.16
N ILE A 99 -25.91 26.07 -8.28
CA ILE A 99 -24.64 25.75 -8.92
C ILE A 99 -23.59 26.74 -8.43
N ARG A 100 -22.62 26.26 -7.64
CA ARG A 100 -21.50 27.09 -7.16
C ARG A 100 -20.21 26.70 -7.86
N LEU A 101 -19.57 27.70 -8.47
CA LEU A 101 -18.25 27.60 -9.06
C LEU A 101 -17.23 28.31 -8.17
N VAL A 102 -16.06 27.71 -8.03
CA VAL A 102 -15.01 28.13 -7.10
C VAL A 102 -13.74 28.46 -7.87
N CYS A 103 -13.02 29.50 -7.43
CA CYS A 103 -11.77 29.88 -8.05
C CYS A 103 -10.70 28.78 -7.91
N LYS A 104 -10.14 28.35 -9.03
CA LYS A 104 -9.13 27.28 -9.09
C LYS A 104 -7.80 27.70 -8.46
N GLU A 105 -7.38 28.94 -8.63
CA GLU A 105 -6.07 29.44 -8.15
C GLU A 105 -6.03 29.51 -6.62
N GLU A 106 -7.10 29.99 -5.98
CA GLU A 106 -7.23 30.01 -4.53
C GLU A 106 -7.14 28.60 -3.95
N LEU A 107 -7.78 27.62 -4.61
CA LEU A 107 -7.69 26.21 -4.22
C LEU A 107 -6.30 25.63 -4.42
N MET A 108 -5.59 25.99 -5.49
CA MET A 108 -4.20 25.57 -5.72
C MET A 108 -3.25 26.08 -4.63
N ASN A 109 -3.47 27.28 -4.11
CA ASN A 109 -2.66 27.84 -3.02
C ASN A 109 -2.95 27.16 -1.67
N MET A 110 -4.18 26.69 -1.46
CA MET A 110 -4.59 26.08 -0.19
C MET A 110 -4.37 24.57 -0.11
N PHE A 111 -4.51 23.85 -1.22
CA PHE A 111 -4.51 22.40 -1.25
C PHE A 111 -3.52 21.86 -2.28
N PRO A 112 -2.76 20.80 -1.94
CA PRO A 112 -2.00 20.09 -2.94
C PRO A 112 -2.95 19.43 -3.94
N LEU A 113 -2.48 19.23 -5.18
CA LEU A 113 -3.20 18.42 -6.15
C LEU A 113 -3.38 17.00 -5.60
N ARG A 114 -4.53 16.40 -5.88
CA ARG A 114 -4.80 15.01 -5.51
C ARG A 114 -3.69 14.15 -6.11
N GLN A 115 -3.04 13.37 -5.26
CA GLN A 115 -2.20 12.27 -5.72
C GLN A 115 -3.13 11.26 -6.41
N SER A 116 -3.21 11.35 -7.73
CA SER A 116 -3.92 10.36 -8.53
C SER A 116 -3.18 9.03 -8.41
N PRO A 117 -3.88 7.89 -8.56
CA PRO A 117 -3.22 6.62 -8.78
C PRO A 117 -2.78 6.55 -10.24
N LEU A 118 -2.01 7.54 -10.70
CA LEU A 118 -1.29 7.43 -11.96
C LEU A 118 -0.09 6.53 -11.68
N ASP A 119 -0.29 5.21 -11.80
CA ASP A 119 0.75 4.18 -11.94
C ASP A 119 2.07 4.44 -11.22
N THR A 120 1.98 4.96 -10.01
CA THR A 120 3.04 4.99 -9.02
C THR A 120 2.69 3.92 -8.03
N LYS A 121 2.58 2.67 -8.51
CA LYS A 121 3.27 1.64 -7.73
C LYS A 121 4.70 2.18 -7.70
N PRO A 122 5.21 2.73 -6.59
CA PRO A 122 6.61 3.10 -6.55
C PRO A 122 7.32 1.87 -7.10
N ARG A 123 8.07 2.00 -8.20
CA ARG A 123 8.91 0.91 -8.70
C ARG A 123 9.61 0.44 -7.44
N LYS A 124 9.35 -0.80 -7.02
CA LYS A 124 9.88 -1.31 -5.74
C LYS A 124 11.34 -0.89 -5.76
N PRO A 125 11.81 -0.07 -4.81
CA PRO A 125 13.16 0.47 -4.90
C PRO A 125 14.07 -0.72 -5.15
N VAL A 126 14.90 -0.63 -6.19
CA VAL A 126 15.88 -1.67 -6.47
C VAL A 126 16.78 -1.70 -5.25
N THR A 127 16.49 -2.62 -4.33
CA THR A 127 17.27 -2.79 -3.12
C THR A 127 18.61 -3.34 -3.57
N MET A 128 19.63 -2.47 -3.61
CA MET A 128 21.01 -2.91 -3.77
C MET A 128 21.37 -3.68 -2.50
N TYR A 129 21.53 -4.99 -2.63
CA TYR A 129 21.89 -5.85 -1.51
C TYR A 129 23.42 -5.80 -1.34
N ARG A 130 23.90 -5.33 -0.20
CA ARG A 130 25.30 -5.51 0.19
C ARG A 130 25.47 -6.96 0.64
N MET A 131 26.19 -7.75 -0.17
CA MET A 131 26.46 -9.18 0.10
C MET A 131 27.83 -9.35 0.77
N GLU A 132 28.07 -8.52 1.78
CA GLU A 132 29.22 -8.63 2.67
C GLU A 132 28.89 -9.66 3.78
N PRO A 133 29.88 -10.39 4.31
CA PRO A 133 29.64 -11.43 5.32
C PRO A 133 28.91 -10.94 6.57
N GLU A 134 29.05 -9.66 6.94
CA GLU A 134 28.42 -9.04 8.12
C GLU A 134 26.90 -8.87 7.98
N ASP A 135 26.43 -8.63 6.75
CA ASP A 135 25.02 -8.36 6.43
C ASP A 135 24.27 -9.60 5.93
N CYS A 136 24.91 -10.77 5.99
CA CYS A 136 24.34 -12.03 5.54
C CYS A 136 24.20 -13.03 6.69
N TYR A 137 23.19 -13.90 6.59
CA TYR A 137 23.09 -15.11 7.40
C TYR A 137 23.43 -16.34 6.58
N THR A 138 24.06 -17.32 7.22
CA THR A 138 24.12 -18.67 6.65
C THR A 138 22.76 -19.37 6.77
N ILE A 139 22.48 -20.32 5.90
CA ILE A 139 21.20 -21.07 5.96
C ILE A 139 21.03 -21.79 7.30
N GLY A 140 22.14 -22.32 7.86
CA GLY A 140 22.13 -22.94 9.19
C GLY A 140 21.83 -21.95 10.33
N GLU A 141 22.29 -20.70 10.22
CA GLU A 141 21.92 -19.64 11.18
C GLU A 141 20.45 -19.27 11.09
N ILE A 142 19.90 -19.16 9.88
CA ILE A 142 18.46 -18.86 9.67
C ILE A 142 17.61 -19.98 10.28
N SER A 143 17.96 -21.23 9.99
CA SER A 143 17.32 -22.44 10.51
C SER A 143 17.27 -22.43 12.05
N LYS A 144 18.40 -22.14 12.70
CA LYS A 144 18.50 -22.04 14.16
C LYS A 144 17.72 -20.84 14.74
N LYS A 145 17.81 -19.66 14.12
CA LYS A 145 17.20 -18.43 14.61
C LYS A 145 15.67 -18.45 14.55
N PHE A 146 15.12 -19.01 13.46
CA PHE A 146 13.68 -19.02 13.20
C PHE A 146 13.02 -20.39 13.43
N HIS A 147 13.78 -21.38 13.89
CA HIS A 147 13.33 -22.75 14.13
C HIS A 147 12.63 -23.37 12.90
N LEU A 148 13.25 -23.18 11.73
CA LEU A 148 12.75 -23.67 10.44
C LEU A 148 13.64 -24.80 9.93
N ASP A 149 13.07 -25.74 9.19
CA ASP A 149 13.87 -26.75 8.49
C ASP A 149 14.60 -26.12 7.28
N ASP A 150 15.84 -26.51 7.03
CA ASP A 150 16.70 -25.97 5.95
C ASP A 150 16.00 -26.04 4.58
N SER A 151 15.31 -27.14 4.30
CA SER A 151 14.50 -27.34 3.08
C SER A 151 13.43 -26.25 2.91
N THR A 152 12.79 -25.84 4.00
CA THR A 152 11.79 -24.76 4.01
C THR A 152 12.44 -23.40 3.76
N VAL A 153 13.62 -23.16 4.33
CA VAL A 153 14.40 -21.94 4.09
C VAL A 153 14.76 -21.81 2.61
N TYR A 154 15.27 -22.87 1.98
CA TYR A 154 15.55 -22.90 0.54
C TYR A 154 14.30 -22.70 -0.33
N ALA A 155 13.15 -23.26 0.07
CA ALA A 155 11.89 -23.05 -0.63
C ALA A 155 11.44 -21.58 -0.56
N HIS A 156 11.55 -20.94 0.60
CA HIS A 156 11.20 -19.54 0.76
C HIS A 156 12.15 -18.59 0.03
N ILE A 157 13.46 -18.84 0.07
CA ILE A 157 14.46 -18.06 -0.69
C ILE A 157 14.12 -18.04 -2.18
N ARG A 158 13.81 -19.21 -2.77
CA ARG A 158 13.41 -19.32 -4.18
C ARG A 158 12.09 -18.61 -4.46
N LYS A 159 11.09 -18.78 -3.58
CA LYS A 159 9.76 -18.19 -3.75
C LYS A 159 9.77 -16.66 -3.69
N TYR A 160 10.57 -16.07 -2.79
CA TYR A 160 10.66 -14.62 -2.62
C TYR A 160 11.81 -13.98 -3.39
N SER A 161 12.53 -14.75 -4.21
CA SER A 161 13.66 -14.29 -5.02
C SER A 161 14.70 -13.53 -4.19
N ILE A 162 15.05 -14.07 -3.02
CA ILE A 162 16.07 -13.48 -2.15
C ILE A 162 17.44 -13.76 -2.76
N PRO A 163 18.32 -12.75 -2.90
CA PRO A 163 19.67 -12.97 -3.40
C PRO A 163 20.46 -13.84 -2.43
N THR A 164 21.20 -14.80 -2.99
CA THR A 164 22.11 -15.64 -2.24
C THR A 164 23.50 -15.56 -2.85
N ARG A 165 24.51 -15.74 -2.01
CA ARG A 165 25.92 -15.84 -2.40
C ARG A 165 26.51 -17.10 -1.79
N GLN A 166 27.13 -17.94 -2.59
CA GLN A 166 27.90 -19.06 -2.08
C GLN A 166 29.34 -18.60 -1.81
N ILE A 167 29.83 -18.83 -0.60
CA ILE A 167 31.22 -18.57 -0.22
C ILE A 167 31.74 -19.85 0.42
N GLY A 168 32.60 -20.57 -0.30
CA GLY A 168 33.04 -21.91 0.08
C GLY A 168 31.85 -22.90 0.15
N ASN A 169 31.70 -23.55 1.30
CA ASN A 169 30.67 -24.57 1.54
C ASN A 169 29.34 -24.00 2.06
N TYR A 170 29.29 -22.71 2.39
CA TYR A 170 28.10 -22.09 2.97
C TYR A 170 27.41 -21.17 1.97
N VAL A 171 26.08 -21.21 2.01
CA VAL A 171 25.21 -20.29 1.25
C VAL A 171 24.74 -19.20 2.19
N TYR A 172 24.97 -17.96 1.77
CA TYR A 172 24.67 -16.74 2.49
C TYR A 172 23.45 -16.07 1.88
N ALA A 173 22.52 -15.62 2.71
CA ALA A 173 21.33 -14.87 2.32
C ALA A 173 21.26 -13.54 3.07
N HIS A 174 20.73 -12.50 2.41
CA HIS A 174 20.68 -11.16 2.97
C HIS A 174 19.80 -11.09 4.24
N LYS A 175 20.38 -10.61 5.35
CA LYS A 175 19.78 -10.59 6.69
C LYS A 175 18.48 -9.81 6.77
N ALA A 176 18.46 -8.56 6.29
CA ALA A 176 17.27 -7.71 6.38
C ALA A 176 16.08 -8.27 5.58
N SER A 177 16.35 -9.00 4.50
CA SER A 177 15.31 -9.65 3.69
C SER A 177 14.68 -10.82 4.45
N ILE A 178 15.51 -11.63 5.11
CA ILE A 178 15.07 -12.77 5.92
C ILE A 178 14.30 -12.30 7.16
N ASP A 179 14.83 -11.32 7.89
CA ASP A 179 14.18 -10.78 9.08
C ASP A 179 12.80 -10.17 8.75
N LYS A 180 12.68 -9.51 7.58
CA LYS A 180 11.40 -8.99 7.10
C LYS A 180 10.39 -10.10 6.77
N LEU A 181 10.85 -11.21 6.19
CA LEU A 181 9.99 -12.34 5.83
C LEU A 181 9.48 -13.11 7.06
N TYR A 182 10.32 -13.25 8.07
CA TYR A 182 10.02 -14.06 9.26
C TYR A 182 9.62 -13.25 10.49
N LYS A 183 9.36 -11.94 10.35
CA LYS A 183 8.94 -11.04 11.43
C LYS A 183 7.76 -11.55 12.26
N ASP A 184 6.82 -12.24 11.61
CA ASP A 184 5.57 -12.69 12.22
C ASP A 184 5.62 -14.15 12.71
N ILE A 185 6.77 -14.82 12.54
CA ILE A 185 6.95 -16.20 13.00
C ILE A 185 7.18 -16.19 14.50
N LYS A 186 6.38 -16.96 15.22
CA LYS A 186 6.63 -17.33 16.61
C LYS A 186 7.06 -18.80 16.67
N PRO A 187 8.12 -19.12 17.43
CA PRO A 187 8.44 -20.51 17.72
C PRO A 187 7.27 -21.18 18.43
N LEU A 188 7.11 -22.48 18.19
CA LEU A 188 6.16 -23.33 18.91
C LEU A 188 6.60 -23.54 20.35
#